data_AF-A0A2P7BE44-F1
#
_entry.id   AF-A0A2P7BE44-F1
#
_cell.length_a   1.000
_cell.length_b   1.000
_cell.length_c   1.000
_cell.angle_alpha   90.00
_cell.angle_beta   90.00
_cell.angle_gamma   90.00
#
_symmetry.space_group_name_H-M   'P 1'
#
loop_
_entity.id
_entity.type
_entity.pdbx_description
1 polymer ?
#
loop_
_entity_poly.entity_id
_entity_poly.type
_entity_poly.pdbx_seq_one_letter_code
_entity_poly.pdbx_strand_id
1 'polypeptide(L)' 'MAEHHDTSPAELGAPMDYKEHESTYNLFLTLSKWGVISCLALVAAMAFGFFAGGFFSATVLFIVICLAAWFLL' A
#
# COMPACT_ATOMS: atom_id res chain seq x y z
N MET A 1 -23.41 -47.64 -4.49
CA MET A 1 -24.36 -46.85 -5.30
C MET A 1 -24.28 -45.43 -4.77
N ALA A 2 -23.69 -44.44 -5.43
CA ALA A 2 -23.15 -44.32 -6.77
C ALA A 2 -21.93 -43.39 -6.71
N GLU A 3 -21.03 -43.56 -7.67
CA GLU A 3 -19.96 -42.62 -7.92
C GLU A 3 -20.60 -41.29 -8.36
N HIS A 4 -20.58 -40.29 -7.48
CA HIS A 4 -20.92 -38.91 -7.86
C HIS A 4 -19.75 -38.36 -8.66
N HIS A 5 -19.73 -38.68 -9.95
CA HIS A 5 -19.00 -37.87 -10.90
C HIS A 5 -19.78 -36.56 -10.98
N ASP A 6 -19.26 -35.49 -10.35
CA ASP A 6 -19.69 -34.12 -10.62
C ASP A 6 -19.34 -33.82 -12.09
N THR A 7 -20.19 -34.29 -13.00
CA THR A 7 -20.16 -33.99 -14.44
C THR A 7 -20.99 -32.77 -14.77
N SER A 8 -21.38 -31.97 -13.76
CA SER A 8 -21.92 -30.65 -14.01
C SER A 8 -20.88 -29.87 -14.82
N PRO A 9 -21.27 -29.19 -15.91
CA PRO A 9 -20.33 -28.33 -16.64
C PRO A 9 -19.64 -27.43 -15.63
N ALA A 10 -18.32 -27.25 -15.75
CA ALA A 10 -17.62 -26.28 -14.91
C ALA A 10 -18.43 -24.98 -14.98
N GLU A 11 -19.01 -24.59 -13.83
CA GLU A 11 -19.79 -23.38 -13.69
C GLU A 11 -18.79 -22.23 -13.85
N LEU A 12 -18.38 -21.94 -15.09
CA LEU A 12 -17.36 -20.95 -15.44
C LEU A 12 -17.84 -19.53 -15.09
N GLY A 13 -19.04 -19.40 -14.51
CA GLY A 13 -19.65 -18.15 -14.08
C GLY A 13 -19.92 -17.23 -15.26
N ALA A 14 -20.79 -16.24 -15.05
CA ALA A 14 -20.77 -15.09 -15.94
C ALA A 14 -19.40 -14.40 -15.82
N PRO A 15 -18.87 -13.79 -16.90
CA PRO A 15 -17.62 -13.02 -16.83
C PRO A 15 -17.78 -11.92 -15.78
N MET A 16 -16.91 -11.94 -14.77
CA MET A 16 -16.92 -10.95 -13.69
C MET A 16 -16.39 -9.61 -14.22
N ASP A 17 -17.06 -8.50 -13.87
CA ASP A 17 -16.55 -7.16 -14.18
C ASP A 17 -15.45 -6.76 -13.19
N TYR A 18 -14.20 -6.78 -13.65
CA TYR A 18 -13.02 -6.53 -12.83
C TYR A 18 -12.67 -5.06 -12.66
N LYS A 19 -13.29 -4.13 -13.40
CA LYS A 19 -12.84 -2.72 -13.44
C LYS A 19 -12.84 -2.08 -12.04
N GLU A 20 -13.91 -2.28 -11.29
CA GLU A 20 -14.04 -1.72 -9.94
C GLU A 20 -13.18 -2.46 -8.90
N HIS A 21 -12.98 -3.76 -9.07
CA HIS A 21 -12.11 -4.57 -8.22
C HIS A 21 -10.64 -4.12 -8.36
N GLU A 22 -10.16 -3.95 -9.59
CA GLU A 22 -8.81 -3.48 -9.87
C GLU A 22 -8.60 -2.04 -9.39
N SER A 23 -9.57 -1.16 -9.62
CA SER A 23 -9.53 0.24 -9.15
C SER A 23 -9.37 0.31 -7.63
N THR A 24 -10.22 -0.42 -6.89
CA THR A 24 -10.18 -0.44 -5.43
C THR A 24 -8.88 -1.04 -4.91
N TYR A 25 -8.38 -2.10 -5.54
CA TYR A 25 -7.12 -2.72 -5.16
C TYR A 25 -5.93 -1.80 -5.41
N ASN A 26 -5.91 -1.07 -6.54
CA ASN A 26 -4.86 -0.08 -6.83
C ASN A 26 -4.86 1.08 -5.83
N LEU A 27 -6.04 1.54 -5.41
CA LEU A 27 -6.16 2.53 -4.34
C LEU A 27 -5.61 1.98 -3.01
N PHE A 28 -5.98 0.75 -2.65
CA PHE A 28 -5.47 0.08 -1.44
C PHE A 28 -3.94 -0.03 -1.46
N LEU A 29 -3.35 -0.45 -2.59
CA LEU A 29 -1.90 -0.55 -2.74
C LEU A 29 -1.23 0.82 -2.58
N THR A 30 -1.78 1.86 -3.22
CA THR A 30 -1.26 3.22 -3.13
C THR A 30 -1.28 3.72 -1.69
N LEU A 31 -2.41 3.59 -1.00
CA LEU A 31 -2.56 3.99 0.40
C LEU A 31 -1.64 3.20 1.33
N SER A 32 -1.49 1.89 1.09
CA SER A 32 -0.62 1.04 1.91
C SER A 32 0.85 1.43 1.77
N LYS A 33 1.32 1.61 0.52
CA LYS A 33 2.69 2.07 0.23
C LYS A 33 2.99 3.41 0.91
N TRP A 34 2.13 4.40 0.70
CA TRP A 34 2.29 5.73 1.29
C TRP A 34 2.15 5.73 2.81
N GLY A 35 1.26 4.90 3.36
CA GLY A 35 1.07 4.76 4.80
C GLY A 35 2.31 4.22 5.50
N VAL A 36 2.92 3.15 4.98
CA VAL A 36 4.15 2.58 5.52
C VAL A 36 5.30 3.59 5.48
N ILE A 37 5.49 4.25 4.33
CA ILE A 37 6.55 5.26 4.19
C ILE A 37 6.34 6.44 5.14
N SER A 38 5.11 6.92 5.29
CA SER A 38 4.81 8.04 6.19
C SER A 38 5.14 7.70 7.64
N CYS A 39 4.79 6.50 8.11
CA CYS A 39 5.15 6.03 9.45
C CYS A 39 6.67 5.94 9.64
N LEU A 40 7.39 5.37 8.67
CA LEU A 40 8.84 5.22 8.74
C LEU A 40 9.56 6.58 8.71
N ALA A 41 9.12 7.48 7.82
CA ALA A 41 9.64 8.84 7.72
C ALA A 41 9.42 9.63 9.01
N LEU A 42 8.25 9.48 9.65
CA LEU A 42 7.92 10.15 10.91
C LEU A 42 8.84 9.69 12.05
N VAL A 43 9.04 8.38 12.20
CA VAL A 43 9.92 7.83 13.24
C VAL A 43 11.37 8.28 13.02
N ALA A 44 11.86 8.24 11.77
CA ALA A 44 13.21 8.70 11.43
C ALA A 44 13.39 10.20 11.70
N ALA A 45 12.41 11.02 11.32
CA ALA A 45 12.41 12.46 11.56
C ALA A 45 12.40 12.79 13.06
N MET A 46 11.58 12.12 13.85
CA MET A 46 11.55 12.32 15.30
C MET A 46 12.87 11.94 15.97
N ALA A 47 13.48 10.83 15.54
CA ALA A 47 14.80 10.43 16.04
C ALA A 47 15.86 11.50 15.72
N PHE A 48 15.94 11.95 14.47
CA PHE A 48 16.88 13.00 14.06
C PHE A 48 16.61 14.33 14.79
N GLY A 49 15.36 14.71 14.94
CA GLY A 49 14.96 15.93 15.64
C GLY A 49 15.38 15.92 17.11
N PHE A 50 15.24 14.77 17.78
CA PHE A 50 15.62 14.65 19.18
C PHE A 50 17.14 14.65 19.39
N PHE A 51 17.89 13.92 18.55
CA PHE A 51 19.32 13.71 18.77
C PHE A 51 20.26 14.73 18.08
N ALA A 52 19.83 15.41 17.01
CA ALA A 52 20.74 16.20 16.18
C ALA A 52 20.24 17.60 15.78
N GLY A 53 18.95 17.78 15.45
CA GLY A 53 18.54 18.98 14.70
C GLY A 53 17.32 19.76 15.20
N GLY A 54 16.57 19.26 16.20
CA GLY A 54 15.35 19.90 16.69
C GLY A 54 14.17 19.79 15.71
N PHE A 55 13.08 20.49 16.04
CA PHE A 55 11.79 20.34 15.34
C PHE A 55 11.85 20.74 13.85
N PHE A 56 12.40 21.92 13.54
CA PHE A 56 12.39 22.43 12.17
C PHE A 56 13.17 21.54 11.20
N SER A 57 14.37 21.10 11.55
CA SER A 57 15.17 20.25 10.67
C SER A 57 14.56 18.84 10.55
N ALA A 58 13.89 18.34 11.59
CA ALA A 58 13.14 17.09 11.53
C ALA A 58 11.97 17.18 10.55
N THR A 59 11.22 18.28 10.56
CA THR A 59 10.14 18.52 9.58
C THR A 59 10.68 18.56 8.15
N VAL A 60 11.81 19.23 7.93
CA VAL A 60 12.46 19.23 6.61
C VAL A 60 12.88 17.82 6.21
N LEU A 61 13.50 17.06 7.11
CA LEU A 61 13.92 15.68 6.84
C LEU A 61 12.73 14.76 6.51
N PHE A 62 11.61 14.90 7.23
CA PHE A 62 10.36 14.19 6.92
C PHE A 62 9.90 14.48 5.49
N ILE A 63 9.84 15.75 5.10
CA ILE A 63 9.44 16.15 3.74
C ILE A 63 10.40 15.58 2.70
N VAL A 64 11.72 15.64 2.95
CA VAL A 64 12.74 15.10 2.05
C VAL A 64 12.57 13.59 1.86
N ILE A 65 12.30 12.82 2.92
CA ILE A 65 12.07 11.38 2.81
C ILE A 65 10.79 11.11 2.00
N CYS A 66 9.70 11.85 2.24
CA CYS A 66 8.46 11.71 1.48
C CYS A 66 8.64 12.07 0.00
N LEU A 67 9.44 13.10 -0.31
CA LEU A 67 9.79 13.46 -1.69
C LEU A 67 10.66 12.39 -2.36
N ALA A 68 11.63 11.82 -1.64
CA ALA A 68 12.43 10.71 -2.16
C ALA A 68 11.57 9.48 -2.46
N ALA A 69 10.62 9.17 -1.57
CA ALA A 69 9.68 8.06 -1.74
C ALA A 69 8.80 8.19 -2.99
N TRP A 70 8.43 9.43 -3.38
CA TRP A 70 7.68 9.67 -4.61
C TRP A 70 8.38 9.10 -5.86
N PHE A 71 9.72 9.10 -5.89
CA PHE A 71 10.49 8.57 -7.02
C PHE A 71 10.71 7.06 -6.95
N LEU A 72 10.45 6.43 -5.80
CA LEU A 72 10.70 5.00 -5.57
C LEU A 72 9.43 4.14 -5.65
N LEU A 73 8.25 4.71 -5.43
CA LEU A 73 6.96 4.01 -5.36
C LEU A 73 6.19 3.92 -6.67
#